data_AF-A0A967KRD9-F1
#
_entry.id   AF-A0A967KRD9-F1
#
_cell.length_a   1.000
_cell.length_b   1.000
_cell.length_c   1.000
_cell.angle_alpha   90.00
_cell.angle_beta   90.00
_cell.angle_gamma   90.00
#
_symmetry.space_group_name_H-M   'P 1'
#
loop_
_entity.id
_entity.type
_entity.pdbx_description
1 polymer ?
#
loop_
_entity_poly.entity_id
_entity_poly.type
_entity_poly.pdbx_seq_one_letter_code
_entity_poly.pdbx_strand_id
1 'polypeptide(L)'
;MRNKQIIKLLCVFGLALPMVLGAVAAAQSETTSVLDRVKKVEDPELGDLIRLAMENRKVSKKEAFDVVRQITQSFEQIKLLDLQIEQLAHRVESTSGPADMRYELLLAKAELESKRAMELANLRELAGIVPKLPLAVQPIETLNSFISLEIIGKRLFVLECQKPFIDYWVVQRWKVTGFLSEKETLDYLRGKLVDADSLPIRIEIYYSRETQDVARDLRNKIISVAKETSSQMDTEVRLSSATNNVGDGNATFYLRQGEITTFYTHAMQRPDGGPEPLASGPVNLKDLEQHILWRITKPKNVPLTFRIEHDQASASLAKKVADKTEAVVKGLGIDDLADVKMVLVNPVPETAFLGRWRGESRGDVHEIDVRPEGVCHVTMGDRFGKDKTPGAIKAGTTVPGTWLLTTDGIIIDINDKSPHGADYYYRGYFEEDGSLIVDKGMIYPQGSFHVSGEPRQMVLKKVE
;
A
#
# COMPACT_ATOMS: atom_id res chain seq x y z
N MET A 1 -30.35 -38.31 44.77
CA MET A 1 -30.57 -39.26 43.66
C MET A 1 -32.03 -39.14 43.25
N ARG A 2 -32.48 -38.20 42.41
CA ARG A 2 -31.92 -37.65 41.15
C ARG A 2 -31.97 -38.68 40.00
N ASN A 3 -32.59 -38.26 38.89
CA ASN A 3 -32.77 -38.88 37.57
C ASN A 3 -33.98 -39.81 37.38
N LYS A 4 -35.02 -39.29 36.68
CA LYS A 4 -35.79 -39.96 35.58
C LYS A 4 -37.19 -39.36 35.30
N GLN A 5 -37.37 -38.04 35.28
CA GLN A 5 -38.69 -37.44 34.97
C GLN A 5 -38.76 -36.38 33.85
N ILE A 6 -37.72 -36.20 33.01
CA ILE A 6 -37.76 -35.18 31.92
C ILE A 6 -37.42 -35.78 30.55
N ILE A 7 -37.95 -36.97 30.23
CA ILE A 7 -37.92 -37.52 28.86
C ILE A 7 -39.21 -38.29 28.61
N LYS A 8 -40.37 -37.60 28.60
CA LYS A 8 -41.65 -38.19 28.19
C LYS A 8 -42.76 -37.18 27.86
N LEU A 9 -42.39 -36.00 27.34
CA LEU A 9 -43.38 -35.01 26.87
C LEU A 9 -42.98 -34.46 25.49
N LEU A 10 -42.76 -35.38 24.55
CA LEU A 10 -42.69 -35.12 23.12
C LEU A 10 -43.40 -36.26 22.42
N CYS A 11 -44.34 -35.89 21.54
CA CYS A 11 -45.10 -36.74 20.63
C CYS A 11 -46.24 -37.54 21.27
N VAL A 12 -47.49 -37.08 21.08
CA VAL A 12 -48.53 -37.78 20.29
C VAL A 12 -49.83 -36.95 20.32
N PHE A 13 -50.16 -36.40 19.14
CA PHE A 13 -51.46 -36.32 18.47
C PHE A 13 -52.76 -35.92 19.20
N GLY A 14 -53.48 -35.00 18.53
CA GLY A 14 -54.92 -34.78 18.63
C GLY A 14 -55.28 -33.38 18.09
N LEU A 15 -55.21 -33.10 16.79
CA LEU A 15 -56.29 -33.36 15.82
C LEU A 15 -57.70 -33.17 16.41
N ALA A 16 -58.22 -31.94 16.33
CA ALA A 16 -59.67 -31.67 16.22
C ALA A 16 -59.92 -30.25 15.67
N LEU A 17 -60.39 -30.18 14.42
CA LEU A 17 -61.07 -29.03 13.79
C LEU A 17 -62.49 -28.86 14.39
N PRO A 18 -63.14 -27.69 14.26
CA PRO A 18 -64.10 -27.47 13.15
C PRO A 18 -63.99 -26.05 12.54
N MET A 19 -63.90 -25.87 11.21
CA MET A 19 -64.96 -25.85 10.19
C MET A 19 -65.97 -24.69 10.34
N VAL A 20 -65.77 -23.60 9.58
CA VAL A 20 -66.84 -22.77 8.99
C VAL A 20 -66.43 -22.42 7.55
N LEU A 21 -67.31 -22.76 6.62
CA LEU A 21 -67.27 -22.52 5.17
C LEU A 21 -67.74 -21.10 4.81
N GLY A 22 -67.18 -20.52 3.74
CA GLY A 22 -67.78 -19.35 3.08
C GLY A 22 -66.97 -18.79 1.90
N ALA A 23 -67.39 -19.15 0.68
CA ALA A 23 -67.26 -18.41 -0.59
C ALA A 23 -65.91 -18.35 -1.36
N VAL A 24 -65.77 -19.33 -2.26
CA VAL A 24 -65.44 -19.26 -3.70
C VAL A 24 -65.17 -17.87 -4.31
N ALA A 25 -64.00 -17.67 -4.94
CA ALA A 25 -63.89 -17.35 -6.37
C ALA A 25 -62.42 -17.17 -6.81
N ALA A 26 -62.13 -17.67 -8.00
CA ALA A 26 -60.83 -17.76 -8.65
C ALA A 26 -60.21 -16.41 -9.01
N ALA A 27 -58.88 -16.31 -8.88
CA ALA A 27 -58.03 -15.68 -9.91
C ALA A 27 -56.53 -15.96 -9.65
N GLN A 28 -55.92 -16.64 -10.63
CA GLN A 28 -54.50 -16.58 -11.03
C GLN A 28 -53.42 -16.93 -10.00
N SER A 29 -52.93 -18.16 -10.15
CA SER A 29 -51.66 -18.65 -9.65
C SER A 29 -50.48 -17.90 -10.32
N GLU A 30 -50.08 -16.77 -9.76
CA GLU A 30 -48.68 -16.37 -9.77
C GLU A 30 -48.00 -17.11 -8.62
N THR A 31 -47.06 -17.99 -8.97
CA THR A 31 -46.08 -18.55 -8.04
C THR A 31 -45.43 -17.42 -7.27
N THR A 32 -45.82 -17.29 -6.00
CA THR A 32 -45.26 -16.33 -5.06
C THR A 32 -43.77 -16.62 -4.95
N SER A 33 -42.97 -15.68 -5.47
CA SER A 33 -41.51 -15.76 -5.47
C SER A 33 -41.01 -15.93 -4.04
N VAL A 34 -39.94 -16.72 -3.86
CA VAL A 34 -39.27 -16.92 -2.56
C VAL A 34 -38.88 -15.59 -1.90
N LEU A 35 -38.80 -14.49 -2.67
CA LEU A 35 -38.58 -13.13 -2.20
C LEU A 35 -39.73 -12.54 -1.37
N ASP A 36 -40.99 -12.92 -1.59
CA ASP A 36 -42.13 -12.43 -0.80
C ASP A 36 -42.29 -13.15 0.54
N ARG A 37 -41.56 -14.27 0.75
CA ARG A 37 -41.49 -14.99 2.03
C ARG A 37 -40.42 -14.45 2.98
N VAL A 38 -39.58 -13.50 2.53
CA VAL A 38 -38.71 -12.76 3.43
C VAL A 38 -39.57 -11.70 4.10
N LYS A 39 -40.17 -12.11 5.23
CA LYS A 39 -40.81 -11.23 6.21
C LYS A 39 -40.05 -9.90 6.29
N LYS A 40 -40.82 -8.81 6.24
CA LYS A 40 -40.46 -7.49 6.79
C LYS A 40 -39.50 -7.70 7.97
N VAL A 41 -38.32 -7.09 7.89
CA VAL A 41 -37.42 -7.00 9.03
C VAL A 41 -38.19 -6.25 10.12
N GLU A 42 -38.75 -6.97 11.10
CA GLU A 42 -39.57 -6.42 12.19
C GLU A 42 -38.74 -5.57 13.16
N ASP A 43 -37.41 -5.69 13.08
CA ASP A 43 -36.45 -4.94 13.88
C ASP A 43 -35.68 -3.92 13.01
N PRO A 44 -35.93 -2.61 13.16
CA PRO A 44 -35.27 -1.59 12.36
C PRO A 44 -33.74 -1.61 12.51
N GLU A 45 -33.20 -2.00 13.67
CA GLU A 45 -31.75 -2.06 13.90
C GLU A 45 -31.10 -3.18 13.10
N LEU A 46 -31.74 -4.36 13.04
CA LEU A 46 -31.28 -5.47 12.21
C LEU A 46 -31.32 -5.12 10.72
N GLY A 47 -32.34 -4.37 10.29
CA GLY A 47 -32.48 -3.91 8.91
C GLY A 47 -31.35 -2.99 8.48
N ASP A 48 -30.97 -2.07 9.36
CA ASP A 48 -29.83 -1.17 9.14
C ASP A 48 -28.48 -1.90 9.15
N LEU A 49 -28.28 -2.87 10.05
CA LEU A 49 -27.06 -3.68 10.09
C LEU A 49 -26.86 -4.46 8.79
N ILE A 50 -27.92 -5.06 8.24
CA ILE A 50 -27.87 -5.79 6.97
C ILE A 50 -27.57 -4.84 5.81
N ARG A 51 -28.26 -3.68 5.76
CA ARG A 51 -28.02 -2.67 4.73
C ARG A 51 -26.56 -2.20 4.73
N LEU A 52 -26.04 -1.87 5.90
CA LEU A 52 -24.66 -1.41 6.09
C LEU A 52 -23.63 -2.48 5.70
N ALA A 53 -23.94 -3.76 5.94
CA ALA A 53 -23.12 -4.88 5.49
C ALA A 53 -23.04 -5.00 3.97
N MET A 54 -24.17 -4.84 3.29
CA MET A 54 -24.23 -4.88 1.84
C MET A 54 -23.43 -3.72 1.21
N GLU A 55 -23.51 -2.53 1.82
CA GLU A 55 -22.78 -1.33 1.38
C GLU A 55 -21.26 -1.46 1.60
N ASN A 56 -20.83 -1.91 2.78
CA ASN A 56 -19.42 -1.91 3.16
C ASN A 56 -18.60 -3.06 2.55
N ARG A 57 -19.20 -4.22 2.30
CA ARG A 57 -18.47 -5.43 1.85
C ARG A 57 -18.49 -5.66 0.33
N LYS A 58 -19.22 -4.85 -0.45
CA LYS A 58 -19.38 -5.01 -1.92
C LYS A 58 -19.71 -6.47 -2.31
N VAL A 59 -20.64 -7.08 -1.56
CA VAL A 59 -20.92 -8.52 -1.59
C VAL A 59 -21.56 -8.94 -2.93
N SER A 60 -21.11 -10.06 -3.50
CA SER A 60 -21.74 -10.59 -4.71
C SER A 60 -23.14 -11.15 -4.44
N LYS A 61 -24.01 -11.25 -5.45
CA LYS A 61 -25.37 -11.80 -5.30
C LYS A 61 -25.40 -13.22 -4.71
N LYS A 62 -24.32 -13.99 -4.88
CA LYS A 62 -24.20 -15.36 -4.38
C LYS A 62 -23.86 -15.42 -2.88
N GLU A 63 -23.18 -14.41 -2.36
CA GLU A 63 -22.70 -14.33 -0.97
C GLU A 63 -23.67 -13.54 -0.06
N ALA A 64 -24.56 -12.74 -0.65
CA ALA A 64 -25.51 -11.90 0.10
C ALA A 64 -26.38 -12.70 1.07
N PHE A 65 -26.86 -13.88 0.67
CA PHE A 65 -27.69 -14.74 1.54
C PHE A 65 -26.94 -15.26 2.77
N ASP A 66 -25.65 -15.60 2.62
CA ASP A 66 -24.85 -16.09 3.74
C ASP A 66 -24.54 -14.97 4.75
N VAL A 67 -24.24 -13.77 4.26
CA VAL A 67 -23.99 -12.60 5.11
C VAL A 67 -25.25 -12.21 5.89
N VAL A 68 -26.41 -12.15 5.23
CA VAL A 68 -27.69 -11.86 5.90
C VAL A 68 -27.96 -12.89 7.01
N ARG A 69 -27.79 -14.18 6.71
CA ARG A 69 -28.00 -15.26 7.68
C ARG A 69 -27.09 -15.13 8.90
N GLN A 70 -25.81 -14.86 8.69
CA GLN A 70 -24.82 -14.73 9.77
C GLN A 70 -25.10 -13.50 10.65
N ILE A 71 -25.45 -12.36 10.06
CA ILE A 71 -25.80 -11.14 10.80
C ILE A 71 -27.04 -11.36 11.67
N THR A 72 -28.09 -11.97 11.12
CA THR A 72 -29.30 -12.29 11.89
C THR A 72 -28.99 -13.23 13.06
N GLN A 73 -28.17 -14.25 12.85
CA GLN A 73 -27.80 -15.21 13.91
C GLN A 73 -27.02 -14.54 15.05
N SER A 74 -26.01 -13.74 14.73
CA SER A 74 -25.21 -13.05 15.74
C SER A 74 -26.02 -11.98 16.48
N PHE A 75 -26.92 -11.28 15.80
CA PHE A 75 -27.80 -10.28 16.43
C PHE A 75 -28.76 -10.90 17.47
N GLU A 76 -29.39 -12.03 17.14
CA GLU A 76 -30.25 -12.76 18.08
C GLU A 76 -29.46 -13.31 19.29
N GLN A 77 -28.24 -13.80 19.05
CA GLN A 77 -27.37 -14.30 20.10
C GLN A 77 -26.98 -13.19 21.10
N ILE A 78 -26.74 -11.96 20.64
CA ILE A 78 -26.45 -10.81 21.50
C ILE A 78 -27.66 -10.46 22.37
N LYS A 79 -28.86 -10.40 21.79
CA LYS A 79 -30.09 -10.12 22.55
C LYS A 79 -30.33 -11.15 23.65
N LEU A 80 -30.08 -12.42 23.37
CA LEU A 80 -30.18 -13.49 24.36
C LEU A 80 -29.19 -13.28 25.51
N LEU A 81 -27.94 -12.93 25.19
CA LEU A 81 -26.90 -12.65 26.19
C LEU A 81 -27.24 -11.42 27.04
N ASP A 82 -27.79 -10.37 26.43
CA ASP A 82 -28.26 -9.16 27.14
C ASP A 82 -29.33 -9.50 28.18
N LEU A 83 -30.34 -10.29 27.78
CA LEU A 83 -31.39 -10.73 28.70
C LEU A 83 -30.83 -11.58 29.86
N GLN A 84 -29.86 -12.47 29.57
CA GLN A 84 -29.22 -13.29 30.60
C GLN A 84 -28.41 -12.46 31.58
N ILE A 85 -27.67 -11.46 31.09
CA ILE A 85 -26.89 -10.53 31.93
C ILE A 85 -27.82 -9.71 32.83
N GLU A 86 -28.94 -9.19 32.29
CA GLU A 86 -29.91 -8.41 33.05
C GLU A 86 -30.57 -9.24 34.15
N GLN A 87 -31.03 -10.46 33.82
CA GLN A 87 -31.61 -11.38 34.79
C GLN A 87 -30.61 -11.75 35.90
N LEU A 88 -29.34 -11.93 35.55
CA LEU A 88 -28.30 -12.26 36.51
C LEU A 88 -27.93 -11.06 37.38
N ALA A 89 -27.88 -9.84 36.82
CA ALA A 89 -27.68 -8.60 37.57
C ALA A 89 -28.79 -8.38 38.60
N HIS A 90 -30.06 -8.53 38.19
CA HIS A 90 -31.19 -8.44 39.11
C HIS A 90 -31.12 -9.52 40.21
N ARG A 91 -30.67 -10.74 39.90
CA ARG A 91 -30.42 -11.78 40.91
C ARG A 91 -29.29 -11.40 41.87
N VAL A 92 -28.19 -10.84 41.39
CA VAL A 92 -27.09 -10.37 42.25
C VAL A 92 -27.57 -9.31 43.24
N GLU A 93 -28.45 -8.39 42.81
CA GLU A 93 -29.00 -7.33 43.64
C GLU A 93 -30.06 -7.81 44.63
N SER A 94 -30.88 -8.79 44.24
CA SER A 94 -31.95 -9.36 45.08
C SER A 94 -31.51 -10.55 45.96
N THR A 95 -30.26 -11.03 45.82
CA THR A 95 -29.75 -12.14 46.63
C THR A 95 -29.36 -11.68 48.03
N SER A 96 -30.13 -12.12 49.03
CA SER A 96 -29.84 -11.99 50.47
C SER A 96 -29.08 -13.20 51.05
N GLY A 97 -28.52 -14.05 50.17
CA GLY A 97 -27.83 -15.29 50.52
C GLY A 97 -26.35 -15.14 50.92
N PRO A 98 -25.65 -16.27 51.16
CA PRO A 98 -24.24 -16.29 51.56
C PRO A 98 -23.32 -15.58 50.55
N ALA A 99 -22.24 -14.97 51.04
CA ALA A 99 -21.29 -14.20 50.23
C ALA A 99 -20.73 -15.00 49.03
N ASP A 100 -20.52 -16.30 49.21
CA ASP A 100 -19.99 -17.20 48.18
C ASP A 100 -20.94 -17.32 46.98
N MET A 101 -22.25 -17.34 47.21
CA MET A 101 -23.26 -17.40 46.15
C MET A 101 -23.30 -16.09 45.34
N ARG A 102 -23.09 -14.96 46.00
CA ARG A 102 -22.99 -13.66 45.33
C ARG A 102 -21.72 -13.58 44.47
N TYR A 103 -20.62 -14.16 44.93
CA TYR A 103 -19.37 -14.22 44.18
C TYR A 103 -19.50 -15.09 42.91
N GLU A 104 -20.11 -16.27 43.01
CA GLU A 104 -20.38 -17.13 41.85
C GLU A 104 -21.28 -16.44 40.80
N LEU A 105 -22.31 -15.73 41.24
CA LEU A 105 -23.18 -14.95 40.33
C LEU A 105 -22.44 -13.80 39.65
N LEU A 106 -21.49 -13.15 40.33
CA LEU A 106 -20.65 -12.11 39.73
C LEU A 106 -19.67 -12.68 38.70
N LEU A 107 -19.06 -13.85 38.96
CA LEU A 107 -18.20 -14.53 37.99
C LEU A 107 -18.98 -14.96 36.75
N ALA A 108 -20.17 -15.54 36.92
CA ALA A 108 -21.04 -15.92 35.81
C ALA A 108 -21.48 -14.68 34.99
N LYS A 109 -21.69 -13.53 35.63
CA LYS A 109 -21.99 -12.27 34.95
C LYS A 109 -20.81 -11.81 34.09
N ALA A 110 -19.60 -11.81 34.65
CA ALA A 110 -18.40 -11.44 33.92
C ALA A 110 -18.14 -12.37 32.71
N GLU A 111 -18.41 -13.67 32.84
CA GLU A 111 -18.31 -14.63 31.74
C GLU A 111 -19.34 -14.34 30.62
N LEU A 112 -20.59 -14.04 30.97
CA LEU A 112 -21.62 -13.68 30.00
C LEU A 112 -21.32 -12.34 29.31
N GLU A 113 -20.83 -11.35 30.04
CA GLU A 113 -20.38 -10.06 29.48
C GLU A 113 -19.21 -10.25 28.50
N SER A 114 -18.27 -11.16 28.81
CA SER A 114 -17.17 -11.52 27.91
C SER A 114 -17.68 -12.17 26.62
N LYS A 115 -18.62 -13.14 26.72
CA LYS A 115 -19.25 -13.78 25.55
C LYS A 115 -20.03 -12.78 24.70
N ARG A 116 -20.74 -11.84 25.34
CA ARG A 116 -21.45 -10.75 24.64
C ARG A 116 -20.48 -9.85 23.89
N ALA A 117 -19.36 -9.47 24.50
CA ALA A 117 -18.35 -8.65 23.84
C ALA A 117 -17.76 -9.33 22.61
N MET A 118 -17.53 -10.65 22.67
CA MET A 118 -17.05 -11.45 21.55
C MET A 118 -18.09 -11.53 20.42
N GLU A 119 -19.35 -11.78 20.75
CA GLU A 119 -20.40 -11.89 19.74
C GLU A 119 -20.73 -10.53 19.08
N LEU A 120 -20.64 -9.44 19.84
CA LEU A 120 -20.75 -8.09 19.31
C LEU A 120 -19.58 -7.75 18.36
N ALA A 121 -18.37 -8.24 18.63
CA ALA A 121 -17.25 -8.10 17.71
C ALA A 121 -17.50 -8.87 16.41
N ASN A 122 -17.98 -10.12 16.50
CA ASN A 122 -18.33 -10.95 15.35
C ASN A 122 -19.43 -10.30 14.49
N LEU A 123 -20.51 -9.82 15.11
CA LEU A 123 -21.63 -9.17 14.40
C LEU A 123 -21.15 -7.93 13.62
N ARG A 124 -20.30 -7.12 14.24
CA ARG A 124 -19.76 -5.90 13.62
C ARG A 124 -18.84 -6.23 12.45
N GLU A 125 -17.97 -7.22 12.61
CA GLU A 125 -17.16 -7.76 11.51
C GLU A 125 -18.06 -8.19 10.35
N LEU A 126 -19.06 -9.05 10.62
CA LEU A 126 -20.03 -9.56 9.65
C LEU A 126 -20.78 -8.45 8.92
N ALA A 127 -21.17 -7.40 9.66
CA ALA A 127 -21.87 -6.25 9.12
C ALA A 127 -20.95 -5.27 8.36
N GLY A 128 -19.65 -5.57 8.23
CA GLY A 128 -18.69 -4.62 7.68
C GLY A 128 -18.64 -3.29 8.45
N ILE A 129 -19.23 -3.27 9.64
CA ILE A 129 -19.22 -2.14 10.57
C ILE A 129 -17.95 -2.33 11.33
N VAL A 130 -16.88 -1.73 10.86
CA VAL A 130 -15.59 -1.81 11.55
C VAL A 130 -15.80 -1.32 12.99
N PRO A 131 -15.79 -2.20 14.00
CA PRO A 131 -15.69 -1.68 15.35
C PRO A 131 -14.35 -0.96 15.46
N LYS A 132 -14.32 0.11 16.25
CA LYS A 132 -13.11 0.57 16.94
C LYS A 132 -12.54 -0.62 17.73
N LEU A 133 -11.72 -1.44 17.08
CA LEU A 133 -11.05 -2.62 17.62
C LEU A 133 -9.53 -2.44 17.51
N PRO A 134 -8.77 -3.15 18.35
CA PRO A 134 -7.31 -3.12 18.32
C PRO A 134 -6.86 -3.65 16.97
N LEU A 135 -6.05 -2.88 16.25
CA LEU A 135 -5.57 -3.15 14.90
C LEU A 135 -6.54 -2.83 13.73
N ALA A 136 -7.58 -2.00 13.93
CA ALA A 136 -8.32 -1.43 12.81
C ALA A 136 -7.45 -0.46 11.98
N VAL A 137 -7.74 -0.35 10.68
CA VAL A 137 -7.11 0.64 9.80
C VAL A 137 -7.46 2.03 10.31
N GLN A 138 -6.48 2.73 10.89
CA GLN A 138 -6.65 4.12 11.31
C GLN A 138 -6.57 5.02 10.08
N PRO A 139 -7.44 6.03 9.92
CA PRO A 139 -7.19 7.07 8.93
C PRO A 139 -5.78 7.66 9.12
N ILE A 140 -5.05 7.88 8.03
CA ILE A 140 -3.65 8.30 8.14
C ILE A 140 -3.50 9.65 8.87
N GLU A 141 -4.52 10.49 8.78
CA GLU A 141 -4.61 11.81 9.40
C GLU A 141 -4.82 11.74 10.92
N THR A 142 -5.33 10.61 11.44
CA THR A 142 -5.53 10.44 12.90
C THR A 142 -4.32 9.82 13.59
N LEU A 143 -3.29 9.42 12.83
CA LEU A 143 -2.06 8.87 13.39
C LEU A 143 -1.22 9.96 14.06
N ASN A 144 -0.57 9.58 15.15
CA ASN A 144 0.49 10.36 15.76
C ASN A 144 1.88 9.86 15.39
N SER A 145 2.03 8.57 15.11
CA SER A 145 3.26 7.97 14.60
C SER A 145 3.00 7.04 13.42
N PHE A 146 3.94 6.99 12.48
CA PHE A 146 3.92 6.04 11.37
C PHE A 146 5.34 5.52 11.12
N ILE A 147 5.54 4.21 11.33
CA ILE A 147 6.83 3.53 11.25
C ILE A 147 6.80 2.55 10.08
N SER A 148 7.87 2.51 9.31
CA SER A 148 8.15 1.51 8.29
C SER A 148 9.32 0.63 8.75
N LEU A 149 9.13 -0.68 8.61
CA LEU A 149 10.11 -1.71 8.94
C LEU A 149 10.41 -2.52 7.69
N GLU A 150 11.68 -2.60 7.31
CA GLU A 150 12.12 -3.40 6.18
C GLU A 150 13.08 -4.49 6.64
N ILE A 151 12.75 -5.74 6.32
CA ILE A 151 13.54 -6.91 6.73
C ILE A 151 14.68 -7.10 5.73
N ILE A 152 15.93 -6.87 6.17
CA ILE A 152 17.13 -7.03 5.35
C ILE A 152 18.08 -8.01 6.07
N GLY A 153 18.16 -9.23 5.53
CA GLY A 153 18.90 -10.31 6.17
C GLY A 153 18.35 -10.63 7.57
N LYS A 154 19.15 -10.39 8.61
CA LYS A 154 18.79 -10.64 10.02
C LYS A 154 18.45 -9.37 10.81
N ARG A 155 18.45 -8.21 10.15
CA ARG A 155 18.27 -6.89 10.75
C ARG A 155 17.10 -6.19 10.08
N LEU A 156 16.62 -5.11 10.70
CA LEU A 156 15.53 -4.29 10.23
C LEU A 156 16.01 -2.87 9.98
N PHE A 157 15.76 -2.37 8.77
CA PHE A 157 15.88 -0.95 8.51
C PHE A 157 14.60 -0.26 8.98
N VAL A 158 14.75 0.67 9.92
CA VAL A 158 13.63 1.33 10.62
C VAL A 158 13.56 2.79 10.19
N LEU A 159 12.39 3.15 9.64
CA LEU A 159 12.08 4.50 9.18
C LEU A 159 10.87 5.05 9.97
N GLU A 160 10.96 6.30 10.40
CA GLU A 160 9.85 7.02 11.03
C GLU A 160 9.35 8.12 10.08
N CYS A 161 8.07 8.08 9.72
CA CYS A 161 7.46 9.10 8.89
C CYS A 161 7.31 10.38 9.71
N GLN A 162 7.54 11.53 9.06
CA GLN A 162 7.35 12.85 9.64
C GLN A 162 5.97 13.39 9.26
N LYS A 163 5.32 14.09 10.19
CA LYS A 163 4.04 14.78 9.93
C LYS A 163 4.22 15.90 8.88
N PRO A 164 3.17 16.25 8.12
CA PRO A 164 1.86 15.60 8.07
C PRO A 164 1.92 14.23 7.37
N PHE A 165 1.10 13.29 7.81
CA PHE A 165 0.99 11.98 7.18
C PHE A 165 -0.03 12.03 6.06
N ILE A 166 0.37 11.58 4.88
CA ILE A 166 -0.46 11.59 3.67
C ILE A 166 -0.28 10.24 2.97
N ASP A 167 -1.35 9.64 2.48
CA ASP A 167 -1.30 8.31 1.84
C ASP A 167 -0.49 8.32 0.53
N TYR A 168 -0.39 9.48 -0.10
CA TYR A 168 0.43 9.65 -1.29
C TYR A 168 1.93 9.63 -0.95
N TRP A 169 2.59 8.53 -1.25
CA TRP A 169 3.99 8.26 -0.88
C TRP A 169 5.00 9.33 -1.36
N VAL A 170 4.66 10.09 -2.40
CA VAL A 170 5.54 11.14 -2.95
C VAL A 170 5.72 12.31 -2.00
N VAL A 171 4.73 12.57 -1.15
CA VAL A 171 4.76 13.65 -0.16
C VAL A 171 5.13 13.18 1.24
N GLN A 172 5.32 11.87 1.43
CA GLN A 172 5.76 11.32 2.71
C GLN A 172 7.24 11.62 2.93
N ARG A 173 7.56 12.10 4.13
CA ARG A 173 8.94 12.38 4.55
C ARG A 173 9.34 11.36 5.59
N TRP A 174 10.48 10.72 5.39
CA TRP A 174 10.95 9.64 6.24
C TRP A 174 12.29 10.00 6.87
N LYS A 175 12.44 9.66 8.15
CA LYS A 175 13.69 9.79 8.90
C LYS A 175 14.20 8.41 9.25
N VAL A 176 15.49 8.18 9.07
CA VAL A 176 16.14 6.95 9.54
C VAL A 176 16.19 6.94 11.06
N THR A 177 15.64 5.89 11.65
CA THR A 177 15.81 5.56 13.07
C THR A 177 17.04 4.71 13.27
N GLY A 178 17.28 3.76 12.37
CA GLY A 178 18.50 2.96 12.34
C GLY A 178 18.37 1.64 11.60
N PHE A 179 19.48 0.92 11.49
CA PHE A 179 19.51 -0.47 11.04
C PHE A 179 19.71 -1.38 12.25
N LEU A 180 18.64 -1.98 12.76
CA LEU A 180 18.57 -2.55 14.10
C LEU A 180 18.42 -4.08 14.05
N SER A 181 18.89 -4.78 15.08
CA SER A 181 18.49 -6.17 15.30
C SER A 181 16.99 -6.26 15.67
N GLU A 182 16.38 -7.44 15.53
CA GLU A 182 14.99 -7.66 15.94
C GLU A 182 14.73 -7.21 17.39
N LYS A 183 15.66 -7.53 18.31
CA LYS A 183 15.54 -7.15 19.72
C LYS A 183 15.53 -5.63 19.89
N GLU A 184 16.49 -4.93 19.27
CA GLU A 184 16.57 -3.47 19.34
C GLU A 184 15.34 -2.81 18.71
N THR A 185 14.81 -3.36 17.61
CA THR A 185 13.55 -2.88 17.01
C THR A 185 12.38 -3.05 17.96
N LEU A 186 12.22 -4.22 18.61
CA LEU A 186 11.14 -4.44 19.57
C LEU A 186 11.26 -3.54 20.81
N ASP A 187 12.47 -3.28 21.29
CA ASP A 187 12.72 -2.37 22.40
C ASP A 187 12.40 -0.91 22.02
N TYR A 188 12.78 -0.48 20.81
CA TYR A 188 12.39 0.82 20.26
C TYR A 188 10.87 0.97 20.15
N LEU A 189 10.18 -0.04 19.59
CA LEU A 189 8.73 -0.04 19.46
C LEU A 189 8.03 -0.06 20.82
N ARG A 190 8.55 -0.80 21.81
CA ARG A 190 8.02 -0.75 23.18
C ARG A 190 8.05 0.66 23.73
N GLY A 191 9.14 1.40 23.52
CA GLY A 191 9.22 2.82 23.90
C GLY A 191 8.13 3.67 23.25
N LYS A 192 7.91 3.50 21.94
CA LYS A 192 6.83 4.19 21.19
C LYS A 192 5.42 3.79 21.65
N LEU A 193 5.23 2.55 22.05
CA LEU A 193 3.92 2.01 22.45
C LEU A 193 3.51 2.37 23.89
N VAL A 194 4.47 2.76 24.74
CA VAL A 194 4.22 3.30 26.09
C VAL A 194 3.97 4.82 26.04
N ASP A 195 4.51 5.50 25.04
CA ASP A 195 4.34 6.93 24.84
C ASP A 195 2.96 7.28 24.26
N ALA A 196 2.11 7.92 25.07
CA ALA A 196 0.78 8.34 24.67
C ALA A 196 0.79 9.34 23.49
N ASP A 197 1.83 10.17 23.37
CA ASP A 197 1.96 11.15 22.29
C ASP A 197 2.31 10.48 20.95
N SER A 198 2.76 9.22 20.99
CA SER A 198 3.04 8.42 19.80
C SER A 198 1.80 7.68 19.27
N LEU A 199 0.74 7.55 20.06
CA LEU A 199 -0.50 6.82 19.73
C LEU A 199 -1.60 7.77 19.24
N PRO A 200 -2.42 7.42 18.22
CA PRO A 200 -2.43 6.15 17.48
C PRO A 200 -1.21 5.97 16.56
N ILE A 201 -0.71 4.74 16.46
CA ILE A 201 0.49 4.41 15.71
C ILE A 201 0.22 3.39 14.61
N ARG A 202 0.79 3.61 13.43
CA ARG A 202 0.87 2.61 12.36
C ARG A 202 2.28 2.07 12.23
N ILE A 203 2.42 0.76 12.11
CA ILE A 203 3.67 0.05 11.85
C ILE A 203 3.48 -0.79 10.60
N GLU A 204 4.20 -0.46 9.54
CA GLU A 204 4.15 -1.17 8.26
C GLU A 204 5.42 -2.01 8.09
N ILE A 205 5.24 -3.32 7.98
CA ILE A 205 6.33 -4.28 7.77
C ILE A 205 6.35 -4.66 6.29
N TYR A 206 7.42 -4.27 5.61
CA TYR A 206 7.66 -4.66 4.23
C TYR A 206 8.37 -6.00 4.16
N TYR A 207 7.89 -6.88 3.28
CA TYR A 207 8.43 -8.22 3.09
C TYR A 207 8.51 -8.62 1.62
N SER A 208 9.50 -9.43 1.29
CA SER A 208 9.60 -10.16 0.02
C SER A 208 9.00 -11.55 0.17
N ARG A 209 8.88 -12.31 -0.92
CA ARG A 209 8.37 -13.70 -0.83
C ARG A 209 9.23 -14.55 0.09
N GLU A 210 10.54 -14.32 0.09
CA GLU A 210 11.54 -15.04 0.88
C GLU A 210 11.46 -14.69 2.37
N THR A 211 11.05 -13.46 2.73
CA THR A 211 10.98 -12.99 4.12
C THR A 211 9.57 -12.98 4.70
N GLN A 212 8.58 -13.55 3.99
CA GLN A 212 7.17 -13.51 4.39
C GLN A 212 6.91 -14.13 5.78
N ASP A 213 7.50 -15.28 6.08
CA ASP A 213 7.29 -15.96 7.35
C ASP A 213 7.95 -15.20 8.52
N VAL A 214 9.13 -14.63 8.29
CA VAL A 214 9.82 -13.76 9.25
C VAL A 214 8.97 -12.51 9.55
N ALA A 215 8.37 -11.91 8.52
CA ALA A 215 7.50 -10.75 8.69
C ALA A 215 6.23 -11.07 9.50
N ARG A 216 5.64 -12.26 9.30
CA ARG A 216 4.48 -12.73 10.09
C ARG A 216 4.85 -12.95 11.55
N ASP A 217 6.00 -13.57 11.81
CA ASP A 217 6.51 -13.78 13.17
C ASP A 217 6.77 -12.44 13.87
N LEU A 218 7.46 -11.51 13.21
CA LEU A 218 7.69 -10.16 13.70
C LEU A 218 6.38 -9.42 14.01
N ARG A 219 5.38 -9.49 13.12
CA ARG A 219 4.05 -8.92 13.38
C ARG A 219 3.45 -9.46 14.67
N ASN A 220 3.51 -10.76 14.90
CA ASN A 220 2.96 -11.38 16.11
C ASN A 220 3.70 -10.92 17.36
N LYS A 221 5.04 -10.77 17.29
CA LYS A 221 5.85 -10.20 18.38
C LYS A 221 5.46 -8.75 18.67
N ILE A 222 5.31 -7.90 17.65
CA ILE A 222 4.89 -6.50 17.81
C ILE A 222 3.49 -6.41 18.42
N ILE A 223 2.54 -7.25 17.98
CA ILE A 223 1.20 -7.33 18.57
C ILE A 223 1.28 -7.75 20.05
N SER A 224 2.21 -8.65 20.40
CA SER A 224 2.41 -9.07 21.79
C SER A 224 2.94 -7.91 22.64
N VAL A 225 3.92 -7.15 22.13
CA VAL A 225 4.41 -5.93 22.79
C VAL A 225 3.28 -4.91 22.98
N ALA A 226 2.44 -4.68 21.96
CA ALA A 226 1.31 -3.76 22.08
C ALA A 226 0.29 -4.19 23.16
N LYS A 227 0.10 -5.50 23.36
CA LYS A 227 -0.73 -6.03 24.46
C LYS A 227 -0.05 -5.86 25.81
N GLU A 228 1.26 -6.12 25.91
CA GLU A 228 2.05 -5.89 27.13
C GLU A 228 1.97 -4.43 27.59
N THR A 229 1.98 -3.49 26.63
CA THR A 229 1.87 -2.05 26.89
C THR A 229 0.44 -1.53 26.95
N SER A 230 -0.57 -2.41 26.84
CA SER A 230 -1.99 -2.06 26.83
C SER A 230 -2.41 -1.04 25.75
N SER A 231 -1.65 -0.94 24.66
CA SER A 231 -1.85 -0.01 23.55
C SER A 231 -2.34 -0.70 22.27
N GLN A 232 -2.77 -1.96 22.37
CA GLN A 232 -3.26 -2.75 21.23
C GLN A 232 -4.42 -2.05 20.50
N MET A 233 -5.24 -1.25 21.21
CA MET A 233 -6.38 -0.51 20.65
C MET A 233 -5.96 0.60 19.68
N ASP A 234 -4.78 1.18 19.92
CA ASP A 234 -4.26 2.35 19.21
C ASP A 234 -3.07 2.01 18.31
N THR A 235 -2.80 0.72 18.12
CA THR A 235 -1.71 0.20 17.29
C THR A 235 -2.27 -0.46 16.05
N GLU A 236 -1.72 -0.12 14.88
CA GLU A 236 -2.02 -0.79 13.62
C GLU A 236 -0.74 -1.45 13.10
N VAL A 237 -0.75 -2.76 12.85
CA VAL A 237 0.41 -3.50 12.31
C VAL A 237 0.06 -4.15 10.97
N ARG A 238 0.67 -3.65 9.88
CA ARG A 238 0.44 -4.11 8.50
C ARG A 238 1.59 -4.95 7.97
N LEU A 239 1.25 -5.90 7.12
CA LEU A 239 2.19 -6.59 6.24
C LEU A 239 1.99 -6.08 4.82
N SER A 240 3.04 -5.53 4.23
CA SER A 240 3.00 -4.98 2.88
C SER A 240 4.02 -5.67 1.99
N SER A 241 3.54 -6.25 0.88
CA SER A 241 4.41 -6.89 -0.10
C SER A 241 5.32 -5.84 -0.75
N ALA A 242 6.63 -6.12 -0.81
CA ALA A 242 7.60 -5.26 -1.48
C ALA A 242 7.55 -5.35 -3.02
N THR A 243 6.72 -6.23 -3.58
CA THR A 243 6.83 -6.77 -4.96
C THR A 243 6.71 -5.80 -6.12
N ASN A 244 6.30 -4.54 -5.94
CA ASN A 244 5.86 -3.73 -7.08
C ASN A 244 6.82 -2.62 -7.52
N ASN A 245 7.84 -2.24 -6.74
CA ASN A 245 8.67 -1.05 -7.06
C ASN A 245 10.17 -1.17 -6.68
N VAL A 246 10.73 -2.38 -6.58
CA VAL A 246 12.17 -2.57 -6.31
C VAL A 246 12.88 -2.68 -7.66
N GLY A 247 13.71 -1.72 -8.04
CA GLY A 247 14.38 -1.77 -9.34
C GLY A 247 15.68 -2.53 -9.28
N ASP A 248 16.63 -2.18 -10.13
CA ASP A 248 17.91 -2.87 -10.25
C ASP A 248 18.87 -2.62 -9.07
N GLY A 249 18.42 -1.88 -8.05
CA GLY A 249 19.23 -1.47 -6.90
C GLY A 249 20.13 -0.27 -7.19
N ASN A 250 20.15 0.30 -8.39
CA ASN A 250 20.97 1.45 -8.71
C ASN A 250 20.22 2.77 -8.47
N ALA A 251 20.90 3.70 -7.81
CA ALA A 251 20.51 5.08 -7.61
C ALA A 251 21.46 5.96 -8.43
N THR A 252 21.16 6.20 -9.70
CA THR A 252 22.12 6.81 -10.63
C THR A 252 22.12 8.34 -10.57
N PHE A 253 23.31 8.95 -10.45
CA PHE A 253 23.55 10.36 -10.77
C PHE A 253 24.38 10.42 -12.05
N TYR A 254 23.97 11.24 -13.01
CA TYR A 254 24.67 11.44 -14.27
C TYR A 254 25.41 12.77 -14.21
N LEU A 255 26.72 12.73 -14.37
CA LEU A 255 27.59 13.88 -14.29
C LEU A 255 28.25 14.13 -15.64
N ARG A 256 27.98 15.29 -16.21
CA ARG A 256 28.45 15.64 -17.55
C ARG A 256 28.75 17.12 -17.59
N GLN A 257 29.92 17.47 -18.12
CA GLN A 257 30.38 18.85 -18.28
C GLN A 257 30.26 19.71 -17.01
N GLY A 258 30.43 19.10 -15.82
CA GLY A 258 30.34 19.79 -14.53
C GLY A 258 28.92 19.98 -14.00
N GLU A 259 27.91 19.38 -14.61
CA GLU A 259 26.53 19.39 -14.14
C GLU A 259 26.12 18.01 -13.61
N ILE A 260 25.19 17.99 -12.65
CA ILE A 260 24.61 16.77 -12.09
C ILE A 260 23.17 16.67 -12.60
N THR A 261 22.77 15.51 -13.11
CA THR A 261 21.39 15.22 -13.52
C THR A 261 20.88 13.96 -12.83
N THR A 262 19.61 13.96 -12.45
CA THR A 262 18.91 12.83 -11.81
C THR A 262 17.51 12.67 -12.39
N PHE A 263 16.89 11.52 -12.13
CA PHE A 263 15.53 11.23 -12.52
C PHE A 263 14.69 10.73 -11.35
N TYR A 264 13.39 11.06 -11.40
CA TYR A 264 12.35 10.62 -10.50
C TYR A 264 11.08 10.32 -11.29
N THR A 265 10.17 9.55 -10.70
CA THR A 265 8.85 9.30 -11.30
C THR A 265 7.89 10.46 -11.14
N HIS A 266 8.08 11.27 -10.10
CA HIS A 266 7.25 12.42 -9.77
C HIS A 266 8.13 13.51 -9.15
N ALA A 267 7.60 14.73 -9.03
CA ALA A 267 8.19 15.74 -8.17
C ALA A 267 8.01 15.32 -6.70
N MET A 268 9.11 15.02 -6.02
CA MET A 268 9.15 14.42 -4.69
C MET A 268 9.25 15.48 -3.59
N GLN A 269 8.54 15.30 -2.48
CA GLN A 269 8.73 16.16 -1.32
C GLN A 269 10.14 15.97 -0.74
N ARG A 270 10.80 17.08 -0.43
CA ARG A 270 12.14 17.04 0.19
C ARG A 270 12.09 16.40 1.57
N PRO A 271 13.10 15.59 1.95
CA PRO A 271 13.22 15.03 3.30
C PRO A 271 13.23 16.11 4.39
N ASP A 272 13.91 17.24 4.17
CA ASP A 272 13.93 18.39 5.09
C ASP A 272 12.60 19.15 5.20
N GLY A 273 11.62 18.91 4.31
CA GLY A 273 10.34 19.62 4.27
C GLY A 273 10.38 20.99 3.58
N GLY A 274 11.46 21.31 2.85
CA GLY A 274 11.54 22.54 2.07
C GLY A 274 10.47 22.64 0.97
N PRO A 275 10.18 23.86 0.49
CA PRO A 275 9.03 24.12 -0.40
C PRO A 275 9.23 23.64 -1.84
N GLU A 276 10.47 23.55 -2.32
CA GLU A 276 10.77 23.16 -3.70
C GLU A 276 10.93 21.64 -3.80
N PRO A 277 10.10 20.93 -4.57
CA PRO A 277 10.22 19.48 -4.67
C PRO A 277 11.50 19.05 -5.40
N LEU A 278 11.97 17.84 -5.10
CA LEU A 278 13.02 17.19 -5.88
C LEU A 278 12.41 16.66 -7.18
N ALA A 279 12.93 17.08 -8.34
CA ALA A 279 12.39 16.67 -9.64
C ALA A 279 13.47 16.10 -10.55
N SER A 280 13.05 15.47 -11.64
CA SER A 280 13.95 15.05 -12.72
C SER A 280 14.63 16.27 -13.35
N GLY A 281 15.91 16.15 -13.68
CA GLY A 281 16.69 17.23 -14.28
C GLY A 281 17.96 17.60 -13.51
N PRO A 282 18.48 18.82 -13.74
CA PRO A 282 19.68 19.33 -13.08
C PRO A 282 19.55 19.38 -11.55
N VAL A 283 20.60 18.99 -10.84
CA VAL A 283 20.68 18.98 -9.38
C VAL A 283 21.60 20.10 -8.91
N ASN A 284 21.06 20.98 -8.05
CA ASN A 284 21.88 21.95 -7.34
C ASN A 284 22.73 21.24 -6.28
N LEU A 285 24.02 21.55 -6.21
CA LEU A 285 24.92 20.94 -5.24
C LEU A 285 24.49 21.18 -3.78
N LYS A 286 23.79 22.29 -3.50
CA LYS A 286 23.23 22.59 -2.17
C LYS A 286 22.12 21.61 -1.77
N ASP A 287 21.44 21.03 -2.74
CA ASP A 287 20.32 20.10 -2.53
C ASP A 287 20.73 18.63 -2.68
N LEU A 288 21.98 18.36 -3.05
CA LEU A 288 22.50 17.00 -3.25
C LEU A 288 22.21 16.07 -2.07
N GLU A 289 22.36 16.58 -0.85
CA GLU A 289 22.04 15.81 0.36
C GLU A 289 20.57 15.38 0.41
N GLN A 290 19.64 16.23 -0.03
CA GLN A 290 18.22 15.89 -0.07
C GLN A 290 17.93 14.82 -1.12
N HIS A 291 18.59 14.87 -2.28
CA HIS A 291 18.49 13.81 -3.29
C HIS A 291 19.01 12.47 -2.77
N ILE A 292 20.14 12.46 -2.05
CA ILE A 292 20.72 11.27 -1.42
C ILE A 292 19.78 10.72 -0.34
N LEU A 293 19.37 11.58 0.61
CA LEU A 293 18.49 11.23 1.71
C LEU A 293 17.17 10.66 1.19
N TRP A 294 16.55 11.29 0.20
CA TRP A 294 15.29 10.82 -0.35
C TRP A 294 15.42 9.38 -0.87
N ARG A 295 16.52 9.06 -1.58
CA ARG A 295 16.72 7.72 -2.16
C ARG A 295 16.94 6.66 -1.09
N ILE A 296 17.55 7.02 0.04
CA ILE A 296 17.77 6.13 1.20
C ILE A 296 16.48 5.96 2.01
N THR A 297 15.75 7.04 2.25
CA THR A 297 14.64 7.05 3.20
C THR A 297 13.30 6.70 2.57
N LYS A 298 13.22 6.62 1.23
CA LYS A 298 12.05 6.06 0.57
C LYS A 298 11.92 4.57 0.92
N PRO A 299 10.79 4.13 1.51
CA PRO A 299 10.64 2.73 1.84
C PRO A 299 10.77 1.80 0.63
N LYS A 300 11.49 0.68 0.82
CA LYS A 300 11.85 -0.38 -0.13
C LYS A 300 13.02 -0.08 -1.06
N ASN A 301 13.68 1.06 -0.92
CA ASN A 301 14.80 1.40 -1.80
C ASN A 301 16.11 0.74 -1.37
N VAL A 302 16.31 0.47 -0.09
CA VAL A 302 17.54 -0.18 0.40
C VAL A 302 17.38 -1.71 0.44
N PRO A 303 18.45 -2.49 0.19
CA PRO A 303 19.81 -2.04 -0.14
C PRO A 303 19.93 -1.44 -1.55
N LEU A 304 20.85 -0.50 -1.73
CA LEU A 304 21.07 0.18 -3.01
C LEU A 304 22.54 0.51 -3.27
N THR A 305 22.86 0.82 -4.52
CA THR A 305 24.16 1.36 -4.96
C THR A 305 23.97 2.74 -5.57
N PHE A 306 24.61 3.76 -5.00
CA PHE A 306 24.72 5.06 -5.63
C PHE A 306 25.72 4.97 -6.77
N ARG A 307 25.19 4.90 -7.99
CA ARG A 307 25.97 4.84 -9.21
C ARG A 307 26.21 6.27 -9.72
N ILE A 308 27.45 6.71 -9.72
CA ILE A 308 27.84 8.06 -10.15
C ILE A 308 28.51 7.90 -11.52
N GLU A 309 27.71 8.01 -12.58
CA GLU A 309 28.23 8.00 -13.94
C GLU A 309 28.79 9.38 -14.26
N HIS A 310 30.01 9.45 -14.77
CA HIS A 310 30.65 10.73 -15.03
C HIS A 310 31.52 10.71 -16.27
N ASP A 311 31.60 11.85 -16.95
CA ASP A 311 32.64 12.10 -17.95
C ASP A 311 33.98 12.48 -17.29
N GLN A 312 35.04 12.57 -18.10
CA GLN A 312 36.37 12.93 -17.62
C GLN A 312 36.41 14.35 -17.03
N ALA A 313 35.65 15.29 -17.61
CA ALA A 313 35.58 16.67 -17.15
C ALA A 313 34.93 16.81 -15.77
N SER A 314 34.00 15.90 -15.43
CA SER A 314 33.26 15.92 -14.18
C SER A 314 33.89 15.08 -13.07
N ALA A 315 35.10 14.51 -13.27
CA ALA A 315 35.74 13.61 -12.30
C ALA A 315 35.87 14.22 -10.88
N SER A 316 36.21 15.50 -10.77
CA SER A 316 36.29 16.20 -9.47
C SER A 316 34.91 16.36 -8.82
N LEU A 317 33.87 16.64 -9.61
CA LEU A 317 32.49 16.73 -9.13
C LEU A 317 31.96 15.35 -8.71
N ALA A 318 32.27 14.30 -9.47
CA ALA A 318 31.90 12.93 -9.17
C ALA A 318 32.47 12.46 -7.84
N LYS A 319 33.74 12.80 -7.56
CA LYS A 319 34.34 12.56 -6.26
C LYS A 319 33.60 13.30 -5.14
N LYS A 320 33.25 14.58 -5.32
CA LYS A 320 32.45 15.33 -4.33
C LYS A 320 31.09 14.68 -4.05
N VAL A 321 30.42 14.19 -5.10
CA VAL A 321 29.15 13.48 -4.96
C VAL A 321 29.33 12.17 -4.20
N ALA A 322 30.39 11.41 -4.50
CA ALA A 322 30.73 10.17 -3.80
C ALA A 322 31.02 10.43 -2.32
N ASP A 323 31.96 11.34 -2.02
CA ASP A 323 32.36 11.70 -0.66
C ASP A 323 31.14 12.18 0.17
N LYS A 324 30.24 12.97 -0.43
CA LYS A 324 29.02 13.44 0.23
C LYS A 324 28.05 12.29 0.50
N THR A 325 27.91 11.36 -0.45
CA THR A 325 27.05 10.19 -0.31
C THR A 325 27.54 9.28 0.80
N GLU A 326 28.83 8.94 0.80
CA GLU A 326 29.47 8.15 1.86
C GLU A 326 29.30 8.83 3.23
N ALA A 327 29.52 10.14 3.32
CA ALA A 327 29.35 10.88 4.57
C ALA A 327 27.91 10.82 5.10
N VAL A 328 26.91 10.93 4.22
CA VAL A 328 25.48 10.80 4.60
C VAL A 328 25.17 9.37 5.05
N VAL A 329 25.56 8.37 4.26
CA VAL A 329 25.35 6.94 4.57
C VAL A 329 25.95 6.57 5.93
N LYS A 330 27.20 6.98 6.17
CA LYS A 330 27.90 6.78 7.43
C LYS A 330 27.26 7.53 8.58
N GLY A 331 26.83 8.78 8.35
CA GLY A 331 26.13 9.58 9.34
C GLY A 331 24.80 8.96 9.80
N LEU A 332 24.17 8.16 8.94
CA LEU A 332 22.95 7.40 9.23
C LEU A 332 23.22 6.01 9.81
N GLY A 333 24.48 5.55 9.82
CA GLY A 333 24.88 4.22 10.33
C GLY A 333 24.37 3.05 9.49
N ILE A 334 24.28 3.23 8.17
CA ILE A 334 23.73 2.25 7.23
C ILE A 334 24.72 1.87 6.12
N ASP A 335 26.02 1.94 6.41
CA ASP A 335 27.11 1.63 5.48
C ASP A 335 26.98 0.23 4.85
N ASP A 336 26.38 -0.73 5.56
CA ASP A 336 26.12 -2.09 5.07
C ASP A 336 24.99 -2.17 4.02
N LEU A 337 24.22 -1.10 3.83
CA LEU A 337 23.01 -1.07 3.00
C LEU A 337 23.13 -0.19 1.75
N ALA A 338 24.14 0.68 1.68
CA ALA A 338 24.31 1.62 0.60
C ALA A 338 25.76 1.64 0.13
N ASP A 339 25.97 1.19 -1.10
CA ASP A 339 27.29 1.20 -1.74
C ASP A 339 27.45 2.44 -2.63
N VAL A 340 28.68 2.84 -2.93
CA VAL A 340 28.97 4.01 -3.79
C VAL A 340 29.93 3.61 -4.89
N LYS A 341 29.52 3.80 -6.14
CA LYS A 341 30.31 3.40 -7.32
C LYS A 341 30.43 4.53 -8.31
N MET A 342 31.65 5.02 -8.51
CA MET A 342 31.98 5.93 -9.61
C MET A 342 32.24 5.15 -10.90
N VAL A 343 31.66 5.61 -12.00
CA VAL A 343 31.80 4.98 -13.31
C VAL A 343 32.17 6.04 -14.35
N LEU A 344 33.38 5.95 -14.89
CA LEU A 344 33.82 6.78 -16.00
C LEU A 344 33.14 6.30 -17.28
N VAL A 345 32.49 7.23 -17.98
CA VAL A 345 31.78 6.98 -19.24
C VAL A 345 32.24 8.00 -20.27
N ASN A 346 32.45 7.55 -21.50
CA ASN A 346 32.76 8.45 -22.61
C ASN A 346 31.46 9.12 -23.07
N PRO A 347 31.33 10.46 -22.96
CA PRO A 347 30.07 11.10 -23.25
C PRO A 347 29.79 11.15 -24.75
N VAL A 348 28.55 10.89 -25.13
CA VAL A 348 28.07 11.11 -26.50
C VAL A 348 27.72 12.58 -26.67
N PRO A 349 28.28 13.32 -27.64
CA PRO A 349 28.01 14.74 -27.80
C PRO A 349 26.52 15.01 -28.04
N GLU A 350 25.99 16.10 -27.47
CA GLU A 350 24.57 16.46 -27.59
C GLU A 350 24.12 16.55 -29.05
N THR A 351 24.98 17.11 -29.91
CA THR A 351 24.78 17.25 -31.34
C THR A 351 24.57 15.92 -32.07
N ALA A 352 25.01 14.80 -31.49
CA ALA A 352 24.71 13.48 -32.03
C ALA A 352 23.20 13.24 -32.01
N PHE A 353 22.52 13.53 -30.89
CA PHE A 353 21.09 13.30 -30.71
C PHE A 353 20.21 14.29 -31.48
N LEU A 354 20.67 15.53 -31.69
CA LEU A 354 19.87 16.56 -32.37
C LEU A 354 19.49 16.17 -33.81
N GLY A 355 18.28 16.53 -34.20
CA GLY A 355 17.70 16.29 -35.52
C GLY A 355 16.60 15.22 -35.52
N ARG A 356 16.20 14.82 -36.74
CA ARG A 356 15.12 13.87 -36.96
C ARG A 356 15.65 12.45 -37.07
N TRP A 357 15.02 11.54 -36.34
CA TRP A 357 15.31 10.11 -36.28
C TRP A 357 14.08 9.32 -36.67
N ARG A 358 14.19 8.38 -37.61
CA ARG A 358 13.06 7.59 -38.10
C ARG A 358 13.32 6.10 -37.92
N GLY A 359 12.30 5.39 -37.44
CA GLY A 359 12.35 3.95 -37.20
C GLY A 359 12.51 3.15 -38.49
N GLU A 360 13.42 2.18 -38.50
CA GLU A 360 13.61 1.26 -39.64
C GLU A 360 12.51 0.20 -39.73
N SER A 361 11.89 -0.12 -38.61
CA SER A 361 10.87 -1.16 -38.49
C SER A 361 9.62 -0.64 -37.76
N ARG A 362 8.51 -1.37 -37.89
CA ARG A 362 7.27 -1.07 -37.17
C ARG A 362 7.48 -1.25 -35.66
N GLY A 363 7.45 -0.15 -34.93
CA GLY A 363 7.65 -0.09 -33.47
C GLY A 363 6.58 0.76 -32.76
N ASP A 364 6.81 0.99 -31.48
CA ASP A 364 5.97 1.86 -30.65
C ASP A 364 6.26 3.35 -30.96
N VAL A 365 7.47 3.66 -31.41
CA VAL A 365 7.89 4.97 -31.91
C VAL A 365 8.21 4.86 -33.39
N HIS A 366 7.68 5.79 -34.19
CA HIS A 366 7.96 5.91 -35.62
C HIS A 366 9.02 6.95 -35.92
N GLU A 367 8.95 8.11 -35.27
CA GLU A 367 9.88 9.22 -35.50
C GLU A 367 10.13 9.99 -34.19
N ILE A 368 11.36 10.49 -34.01
CA ILE A 368 11.73 11.42 -32.95
C ILE A 368 12.45 12.60 -33.58
N ASP A 369 11.94 13.81 -33.39
CA ASP A 369 12.61 15.07 -33.74
C ASP A 369 13.16 15.71 -32.45
N VAL A 370 14.46 15.53 -32.21
CA VAL A 370 15.16 16.08 -31.04
C VAL A 370 15.67 17.47 -31.36
N ARG A 371 15.24 18.47 -30.60
CA ARG A 371 15.59 19.87 -30.80
C ARG A 371 16.45 20.38 -29.65
N PRO A 372 17.19 21.49 -29.86
CA PRO A 372 17.89 22.18 -28.77
C PRO A 372 16.96 22.54 -27.61
N GLU A 373 17.55 22.93 -26.48
CA GLU A 373 16.82 23.43 -25.29
C GLU A 373 15.91 22.37 -24.63
N GLY A 374 16.21 21.09 -24.86
CA GLY A 374 15.50 19.99 -24.17
C GLY A 374 14.09 19.72 -24.72
N VAL A 375 13.77 20.16 -25.94
CA VAL A 375 12.45 19.95 -26.57
C VAL A 375 12.52 18.81 -27.60
N CYS A 376 11.50 17.95 -27.67
CA CYS A 376 11.37 16.96 -28.74
C CYS A 376 9.93 16.79 -29.22
N HIS A 377 9.76 16.19 -30.39
CA HIS A 377 8.47 15.70 -30.88
C HIS A 377 8.60 14.21 -31.21
N VAL A 378 7.69 13.39 -30.68
CA VAL A 378 7.69 11.95 -30.88
C VAL A 378 6.44 11.55 -31.65
N THR A 379 6.61 10.99 -32.83
CA THR A 379 5.51 10.39 -33.60
C THR A 379 5.38 8.92 -33.22
N MET A 380 4.23 8.56 -32.67
CA MET A 380 3.97 7.19 -32.22
C MET A 380 3.75 6.26 -33.41
N GLY A 381 4.32 5.06 -33.34
CA GLY A 381 4.15 4.04 -34.36
C GLY A 381 2.79 3.35 -34.31
N ASP A 382 2.53 2.54 -35.33
CA ASP A 382 1.32 1.76 -35.56
C ASP A 382 1.12 0.61 -34.56
N ARG A 383 2.14 0.27 -33.78
CA ARG A 383 2.04 -0.71 -32.67
C ARG A 383 1.65 -0.07 -31.33
N PHE A 384 1.69 1.27 -31.26
CA PHE A 384 1.35 2.04 -30.07
C PHE A 384 -0.17 2.12 -29.83
N GLY A 385 -0.60 2.46 -28.61
CA GLY A 385 -1.99 2.86 -28.35
C GLY A 385 -3.01 1.71 -28.32
N LYS A 386 -2.62 0.51 -27.86
CA LYS A 386 -3.59 -0.57 -27.56
C LYS A 386 -4.42 -0.30 -26.30
N ASP A 387 -4.05 0.73 -25.54
CA ASP A 387 -4.82 1.20 -24.40
C ASP A 387 -6.08 1.92 -24.88
N LYS A 388 -7.24 1.50 -24.35
CA LYS A 388 -8.56 2.06 -24.69
C LYS A 388 -8.97 3.18 -23.75
N THR A 389 -8.11 3.58 -22.82
CA THR A 389 -8.40 4.63 -21.83
C THR A 389 -8.61 5.98 -22.52
N PRO A 390 -9.67 6.74 -22.19
CA PRO A 390 -9.87 8.09 -22.73
C PRO A 390 -8.65 8.99 -22.47
N GLY A 391 -8.12 9.63 -23.51
CA GLY A 391 -6.94 10.50 -23.41
C GLY A 391 -5.59 9.78 -23.61
N ALA A 392 -5.57 8.46 -23.76
CA ALA A 392 -4.35 7.74 -24.12
C ALA A 392 -3.82 8.20 -25.49
N ILE A 393 -2.49 8.30 -25.60
CA ILE A 393 -1.81 8.65 -26.84
C ILE A 393 -2.11 7.57 -27.90
N LYS A 394 -2.50 8.00 -29.10
CA LYS A 394 -2.90 7.11 -30.20
C LYS A 394 -1.74 6.88 -31.17
N ALA A 395 -1.72 5.71 -31.81
CA ALA A 395 -0.84 5.43 -32.95
C ALA A 395 -0.92 6.54 -34.02
N GLY A 396 0.23 6.87 -34.61
CA GLY A 396 0.37 7.92 -35.63
C GLY A 396 0.30 9.36 -35.10
N THR A 397 0.07 9.56 -33.80
CA THR A 397 0.03 10.90 -33.20
C THR A 397 1.45 11.40 -32.96
N THR A 398 1.70 12.67 -33.31
CA THR A 398 2.91 13.38 -32.88
C THR A 398 2.65 14.10 -31.57
N VAL A 399 3.43 13.77 -30.55
CA VAL A 399 3.29 14.29 -29.19
C VAL A 399 4.53 15.13 -28.87
N PRO A 400 4.37 16.36 -28.35
CA PRO A 400 5.49 17.13 -27.84
C PRO A 400 6.00 16.50 -26.54
N GLY A 401 7.31 16.56 -26.32
CA GLY A 401 7.94 16.08 -25.10
C GLY A 401 9.18 16.90 -24.74
N THR A 402 9.76 16.54 -23.61
CA THR A 402 11.05 17.06 -23.16
C THR A 402 12.10 15.96 -23.19
N TRP A 403 13.37 16.34 -23.19
CA TRP A 403 14.46 15.39 -23.07
C TRP A 403 15.60 15.96 -22.23
N LEU A 404 16.32 15.06 -21.56
CA LEU A 404 17.45 15.35 -20.70
C LEU A 404 18.62 14.45 -21.06
N LEU A 405 19.83 15.00 -21.03
CA LEU A 405 21.05 14.23 -21.23
C LEU A 405 21.31 13.32 -20.02
N THR A 406 21.74 12.10 -20.31
CA THR A 406 22.55 11.29 -19.40
C THR A 406 24.02 11.44 -19.79
N THR A 407 24.92 10.66 -19.18
CA THR A 407 26.32 10.69 -19.55
C THR A 407 26.54 10.15 -20.98
N ASP A 408 25.82 9.10 -21.38
CA ASP A 408 25.95 8.40 -22.68
C ASP A 408 24.69 8.40 -23.58
N GLY A 409 23.60 9.01 -23.14
CA GLY A 409 22.29 8.88 -23.75
C GLY A 409 21.37 10.08 -23.49
N ILE A 410 20.09 9.89 -23.76
CA ILE A 410 19.01 10.83 -23.44
C ILE A 410 17.84 10.08 -22.78
N ILE A 411 17.15 10.75 -21.87
CA ILE A 411 15.83 10.34 -21.38
C ILE A 411 14.81 11.32 -21.94
N ILE A 412 13.80 10.78 -22.60
CA ILE A 412 12.69 11.51 -23.22
C ILE A 412 11.42 11.27 -22.40
N ASP A 413 10.71 12.35 -22.11
CA ASP A 413 9.41 12.36 -21.44
C ASP A 413 8.36 12.99 -22.34
N ILE A 414 7.34 12.22 -22.72
CA ILE A 414 6.19 12.68 -23.51
C ILE A 414 4.90 12.65 -22.69
N ASN A 415 5.00 12.55 -21.36
CA ASN A 415 3.90 12.32 -20.43
C ASN A 415 3.05 11.09 -20.80
N ASP A 416 3.69 10.02 -21.29
CA ASP A 416 3.03 8.75 -21.60
C ASP A 416 2.68 8.04 -20.29
N LYS A 417 1.42 7.66 -20.13
CA LYS A 417 0.92 7.01 -18.91
C LYS A 417 0.64 5.54 -19.17
N SER A 418 1.04 4.69 -18.23
CA SER A 418 0.62 3.31 -18.17
C SER A 418 -0.87 3.17 -17.84
N PRO A 419 -1.51 2.02 -18.10
CA PRO A 419 -2.89 1.76 -17.70
C PRO A 419 -3.14 1.90 -16.19
N HIS A 420 -2.07 1.87 -15.39
CA HIS A 420 -2.11 2.02 -13.94
C HIS A 420 -1.70 3.43 -13.48
N GLY A 421 -1.50 4.38 -14.39
CA GLY A 421 -1.20 5.77 -14.11
C GLY A 421 0.28 6.11 -13.90
N ALA A 422 1.18 5.12 -13.86
CA ALA A 422 2.63 5.35 -13.79
C ALA A 422 3.18 5.92 -15.11
N ASP A 423 4.16 6.80 -15.03
CA ASP A 423 4.82 7.43 -16.18
C ASP A 423 5.77 6.48 -16.93
N TYR A 424 5.63 6.45 -18.25
CA TYR A 424 6.58 5.85 -19.17
C TYR A 424 7.56 6.90 -19.70
N TYR A 425 8.81 6.50 -19.74
CA TYR A 425 9.92 7.26 -20.26
C TYR A 425 10.59 6.48 -21.40
N TYR A 426 11.29 7.21 -22.25
CA TYR A 426 12.00 6.63 -23.40
C TYR A 426 13.48 6.93 -23.27
N ARG A 427 14.33 5.90 -23.24
CA ARG A 427 15.78 6.04 -23.16
C ARG A 427 16.40 5.88 -24.54
N GLY A 428 17.03 6.94 -25.03
CA GLY A 428 17.78 6.96 -26.29
C GLY A 428 19.28 6.75 -26.05
N TYR A 429 19.93 5.85 -26.78
CA TYR A 429 21.38 5.64 -26.78
C TYR A 429 21.86 5.11 -28.14
N PHE A 430 23.16 5.17 -28.39
CA PHE A 430 23.73 4.76 -29.68
C PHE A 430 24.32 3.35 -29.64
N GLU A 431 24.13 2.62 -30.74
CA GLU A 431 24.93 1.43 -31.07
C GLU A 431 26.15 1.79 -31.92
N GLU A 432 27.07 0.83 -32.09
CA GLU A 432 28.32 1.01 -32.84
C GLU A 432 28.10 1.44 -34.31
N ASP A 433 26.97 1.07 -34.90
CA ASP A 433 26.61 1.42 -36.29
C ASP A 433 26.01 2.83 -36.43
N GLY A 434 25.93 3.60 -35.33
CA GLY A 434 25.39 4.95 -35.28
C GLY A 434 23.86 5.03 -35.24
N SER A 435 23.17 3.90 -35.11
CA SER A 435 21.71 3.88 -34.89
C SER A 435 21.35 4.42 -33.51
N LEU A 436 20.25 5.16 -33.44
CA LEU A 436 19.62 5.52 -32.18
C LEU A 436 18.71 4.38 -31.74
N ILE A 437 19.07 3.73 -30.64
CA ILE A 437 18.21 2.79 -29.94
C ILE A 437 17.33 3.53 -28.96
N VAL A 438 16.04 3.21 -28.97
CA VAL A 438 15.06 3.76 -28.04
C VAL A 438 14.40 2.64 -27.27
N ASP A 439 14.58 2.64 -25.95
CA ASP A 439 13.90 1.74 -25.03
C ASP A 439 12.72 2.46 -24.37
N LYS A 440 11.57 1.79 -24.29
CA LYS A 440 10.45 2.24 -23.45
C LYS A 440 10.56 1.61 -22.06
N GLY A 441 10.42 2.43 -21.02
CA GLY A 441 10.57 1.96 -19.64
C GLY A 441 9.92 2.88 -18.62
N MET A 442 10.14 2.58 -17.35
CA MET A 442 9.71 3.40 -16.22
C MET A 442 10.94 3.81 -15.43
N ILE A 443 10.93 5.03 -14.92
CA ILE A 443 11.85 5.37 -13.83
C ILE A 443 11.30 4.75 -12.56
N TYR A 444 12.16 4.21 -11.70
CA TYR A 444 11.75 3.70 -10.40
C TYR A 444 12.03 4.74 -9.32
N PRO A 445 11.45 4.60 -8.11
CA PRO A 445 11.63 5.56 -7.04
C PRO A 445 13.10 5.95 -6.82
N GLN A 446 14.03 4.99 -6.76
CA GLN A 446 15.47 5.22 -6.58
C GLN A 446 16.17 5.98 -7.74
N GLY A 447 15.49 6.21 -8.87
CA GLY A 447 15.98 6.97 -10.02
C GLY A 447 16.59 6.13 -11.16
N SER A 448 16.55 4.80 -11.05
CA SER A 448 16.96 3.89 -12.13
C SER A 448 15.89 3.80 -13.23
N PHE A 449 16.32 3.73 -14.49
CA PHE A 449 15.45 3.39 -15.61
C PHE A 449 15.31 1.87 -15.74
N HIS A 450 14.08 1.39 -15.83
CA HIS A 450 13.77 -0.03 -16.02
C HIS A 450 12.96 -0.22 -17.31
N VAL A 451 13.50 -1.03 -18.23
CA VAL A 451 12.83 -1.36 -19.50
C VAL A 451 11.51 -2.09 -19.21
N SER A 452 10.43 -1.68 -19.87
CA SER A 452 9.11 -2.28 -19.70
C SER A 452 8.89 -3.38 -20.74
N GLY A 453 8.55 -4.60 -20.27
CA GLY A 453 8.20 -5.73 -21.12
C GLY A 453 9.40 -6.44 -21.77
N GLU A 454 9.12 -7.33 -22.74
CA GLU A 454 10.18 -7.89 -23.59
C GLU A 454 10.87 -6.75 -24.34
N PRO A 455 12.21 -6.71 -24.43
CA PRO A 455 12.95 -5.66 -25.09
C PRO A 455 12.54 -5.60 -26.57
N ARG A 456 11.63 -4.68 -26.89
CA ARG A 456 11.33 -4.30 -28.27
C ARG A 456 12.19 -3.11 -28.60
N GLN A 457 13.45 -3.42 -28.87
CA GLN A 457 14.44 -2.42 -29.23
C GLN A 457 13.95 -1.66 -30.46
N MET A 458 13.70 -0.36 -30.30
CA MET A 458 13.31 0.50 -31.41
C MET A 458 14.57 1.10 -32.01
N VAL A 459 14.91 0.66 -33.23
CA VAL A 459 16.09 1.13 -33.97
C VAL A 459 15.68 2.24 -34.91
N LEU A 460 16.26 3.42 -34.74
CA LEU A 460 16.02 4.61 -35.54
C LEU A 460 17.30 5.06 -36.27
N LYS A 461 17.16 5.50 -37.52
CA LYS A 461 18.22 6.12 -38.32
C LYS A 461 18.00 7.62 -38.45
N LYS A 462 19.09 8.37 -38.56
CA LYS A 462 19.05 9.81 -38.77
C LYS A 462 18.49 10.11 -40.17
N VAL A 463 17.56 11.05 -40.25
CA VAL A 463 17.02 11.55 -41.51
C VAL A 463 17.83 12.78 -41.90
N GLU A 464 18.40 12.77 -43.10
CA GLU A 464 19.15 13.90 -43.67
C GLU A 464 18.30 15.16 -43.88
#